data_AF-A0A1J4KAG0-F1
#
_entry.id   AF-A0A1J4KAG0-F1
#
_cell.length_a   1.000
_cell.length_b   1.000
_cell.length_c   1.000
_cell.angle_alpha   90.00
_cell.angle_beta   90.00
_cell.angle_gamma   90.00
#
_symmetry.space_group_name_H-M   'P 1'
#
loop_
_entity.id
_entity.type
_entity.pdbx_description
1 polymer ?
#
loop_
_entity_poly.entity_id
_entity_poly.type
_entity_poly.pdbx_seq_one_letter_code
_entity_poly.pdbx_strand_id
1 'polypeptide(L)'
;MPIKFAGFLSREAKDIAKNPIPNHPNVVKIIVATNSIESSITIDGLGAVVDCGICNIPEFDQEKGLTMLNEGPISTLSQIQRRGRVGRIRNGICVSITIRNHPPRGLLLPQILTTDISSNVLELRKIGIKLEAIDNLPDPISQEKLDEIMNELIKISALDSESKNLTSVGRKMSQFTSISPFLASSILQVSEKY
;
A
#
# COMPACT_ATOMS: atom_id res chain seq x y z
N MET A 1 -0.15 13.40 25.80
CA MET A 1 -0.90 12.46 24.95
C MET A 1 0.01 11.99 23.81
N PRO A 2 0.02 10.71 23.42
CA PRO A 2 0.89 10.24 22.33
C PRO A 2 0.53 10.90 21.00
N ILE A 3 1.54 11.12 20.15
CA ILE A 3 1.38 11.65 18.81
C ILE A 3 1.05 10.48 17.88
N LYS A 4 -0.16 10.47 17.31
CA LYS A 4 -0.64 9.38 16.45
C LYS A 4 -0.20 9.60 15.01
N PHE A 5 0.51 8.61 14.47
CA PHE A 5 1.04 8.56 13.11
C PHE A 5 0.33 7.47 12.32
N ALA A 6 -0.92 7.76 11.95
CA ALA A 6 -1.77 6.88 11.16
C ALA A 6 -2.62 7.72 10.20
N GLY A 7 -2.74 7.28 8.93
CA GLY A 7 -3.55 7.98 7.93
C GLY A 7 -3.09 9.42 7.68
N PHE A 8 -4.04 10.36 7.64
CA PHE A 8 -3.74 11.78 7.44
C PHE A 8 -3.13 12.39 8.71
N LEU A 9 -1.96 13.02 8.54
CA LEU A 9 -1.20 13.68 9.59
C LEU A 9 -1.12 15.18 9.31
N SER A 10 -1.53 15.99 10.29
CA SER A 10 -1.40 17.45 10.21
C SER A 10 0.06 17.88 10.12
N ARG A 11 0.33 19.07 9.55
CA ARG A 11 1.70 19.58 9.43
C ARG A 11 2.33 19.82 10.79
N GLU A 12 1.55 20.29 11.74
CA GLU A 12 1.92 20.57 13.12
C GLU A 12 2.33 19.29 13.84
N ALA A 13 1.56 18.20 13.69
CA ALA A 13 1.89 16.91 14.28
C ALA A 13 3.21 16.34 13.72
N LYS A 14 3.47 16.53 12.42
CA LYS A 14 4.74 16.14 11.78
C LYS A 14 5.91 16.98 12.32
N ASP A 15 5.70 18.27 12.49
CA ASP A 15 6.73 19.20 12.96
C ASP A 15 7.13 18.89 14.42
N ILE A 16 6.14 18.77 15.31
CA ILE A 16 6.34 18.42 16.73
C ILE A 16 7.04 17.05 16.88
N ALA A 17 6.69 16.08 16.03
CA ALA A 17 7.32 14.77 16.06
C ALA A 17 8.81 14.82 15.68
N LYS A 18 9.16 15.61 14.66
CA LYS A 18 10.54 15.73 14.16
C LYS A 18 11.42 16.60 15.04
N ASN A 19 10.90 17.72 15.53
CA ASN A 19 11.72 18.74 16.19
C ASN A 19 11.69 18.60 17.72
N PRO A 20 12.76 19.00 18.43
CA PRO A 20 12.70 19.19 19.87
C PRO A 20 11.58 20.15 20.25
N ILE A 21 10.95 19.94 21.41
CA ILE A 21 9.93 20.87 21.92
C ILE A 21 10.66 22.03 22.59
N PRO A 22 10.53 23.29 22.07
CA PRO A 22 11.20 24.44 22.67
C PRO A 22 10.83 24.60 24.15
N ASN A 23 11.79 25.00 24.99
CA ASN A 23 11.61 25.22 26.43
C ASN A 23 11.21 23.97 27.26
N HIS A 24 11.23 22.78 26.66
CA HIS A 24 10.84 21.54 27.33
C HIS A 24 11.89 20.42 27.11
N PRO A 25 13.13 20.58 27.63
CA PRO A 25 14.23 19.65 27.37
C PRO A 25 14.04 18.25 27.99
N ASN A 26 13.18 18.13 29.01
CA ASN A 26 12.96 16.89 29.78
C ASN A 26 11.68 16.14 29.36
N VAL A 27 11.06 16.51 28.24
CA VAL A 27 9.83 15.86 27.77
C VAL A 27 10.15 14.68 26.87
N VAL A 28 9.60 13.51 27.21
CA VAL A 28 9.63 12.33 26.35
C VAL A 28 8.49 12.39 25.34
N LYS A 29 8.82 12.41 24.05
CA LYS A 29 7.85 12.28 22.97
C LYS A 29 7.55 10.80 22.72
N ILE A 30 6.27 10.44 22.77
CA ILE A 30 5.78 9.11 22.40
C ILE A 30 5.02 9.21 21.09
N ILE A 31 5.48 8.47 20.09
CA ILE A 31 4.89 8.41 18.75
C ILE A 31 4.29 7.02 18.57
N VAL A 32 2.99 6.96 18.29
CA VAL A 32 2.27 5.71 18.02
C VAL A 32 2.00 5.67 16.53
N ALA A 33 2.61 4.74 15.81
CA ALA A 33 2.59 4.72 14.35
C ALA A 33 2.14 3.38 13.77
N THR A 34 1.62 3.40 12.55
CA THR A 34 1.47 2.21 11.71
C THR A 34 2.78 1.89 10.98
N ASN A 35 2.76 0.84 10.15
CA ASN A 35 3.84 0.49 9.21
C ASN A 35 4.25 1.66 8.28
N SER A 36 3.46 2.74 8.15
CA SER A 36 3.84 3.94 7.40
C SER A 36 5.14 4.60 7.91
N ILE A 37 5.53 4.38 9.17
CA ILE A 37 6.82 4.89 9.69
C ILE A 37 8.02 4.06 9.23
N GLU A 38 7.82 2.86 8.65
CA GLU A 38 8.91 2.00 8.17
C GLU A 38 9.64 2.59 6.97
N SER A 39 8.98 3.39 6.15
CA SER A 39 9.54 3.96 4.91
C SER A 39 9.26 5.45 4.74
N SER A 40 8.10 5.96 5.17
CA SER A 40 7.60 7.27 4.70
C SER A 40 8.02 8.47 5.54
N ILE A 41 8.45 8.28 6.80
CA ILE A 41 8.81 9.39 7.70
C ILE A 41 10.07 9.07 8.47
N THR A 42 11.06 9.96 8.39
CA THR A 42 12.25 9.94 9.25
C THR A 42 12.04 10.87 10.44
N ILE A 43 12.23 10.34 11.64
CA ILE A 43 12.29 11.10 12.90
C ILE A 43 13.67 10.83 13.47
N ASP A 44 14.46 11.89 13.57
CA ASP A 44 15.82 11.81 14.09
C ASP A 44 15.80 11.71 15.62
N GLY A 45 16.83 11.07 16.17
CA GLY A 45 17.02 11.00 17.62
C GLY A 45 16.05 10.09 18.38
N LEU A 46 15.32 9.19 17.70
CA LEU A 46 14.54 8.15 18.37
C LEU A 46 15.44 7.35 19.32
N GLY A 47 15.02 7.25 20.58
CA GLY A 47 15.76 6.54 21.63
C GLY A 47 15.27 5.11 21.85
N ALA A 48 14.01 4.83 21.53
CA ALA A 48 13.42 3.52 21.70
C ALA A 48 12.37 3.23 20.62
N VAL A 49 12.25 1.95 20.24
CA VAL A 49 11.19 1.38 19.42
C VAL A 49 10.55 0.24 20.19
N VAL A 50 9.22 0.25 20.25
CA VAL A 50 8.41 -0.87 20.74
C VAL A 50 7.63 -1.40 19.54
N ASP A 51 7.98 -2.60 19.09
CA ASP A 51 7.39 -3.24 17.91
C ASP A 51 6.38 -4.30 18.35
N CYS A 52 5.13 -4.14 17.92
CA CYS A 52 4.04 -5.08 18.22
C CYS A 52 4.12 -6.39 17.43
N GLY A 53 4.96 -6.48 16.39
CA GLY A 53 5.12 -7.69 15.59
C GLY A 53 3.97 -8.00 14.62
N ILE A 54 2.97 -7.12 14.52
CA ILE A 54 1.81 -7.27 13.65
C ILE A 54 1.61 -6.06 12.71
N CYS A 55 0.88 -6.28 11.62
CA CYS A 55 0.42 -5.24 10.70
C CYS A 55 -0.89 -5.61 10.01
N ASN A 56 -1.56 -4.60 9.44
CA ASN A 56 -2.64 -4.80 8.48
C ASN A 56 -2.04 -4.99 7.10
N ILE A 57 -2.41 -6.07 6.43
CA ILE A 57 -1.87 -6.50 5.15
C ILE A 57 -3.00 -6.40 4.12
N PRO A 58 -2.81 -5.61 3.04
CA PRO A 58 -3.76 -5.56 1.94
C PRO A 58 -3.71 -6.87 1.15
N GLU A 59 -4.86 -7.49 0.98
CA GLU A 59 -5.05 -8.72 0.22
C GLU A 59 -6.20 -8.53 -0.76
N PHE A 60 -5.96 -8.81 -2.04
CA PHE A 60 -7.00 -8.67 -3.06
C PHE A 60 -7.91 -9.90 -3.07
N ASP A 61 -9.19 -9.68 -2.78
CA ASP A 61 -10.24 -10.68 -2.91
C ASP A 61 -10.80 -10.62 -4.34
N GLN A 62 -10.45 -11.63 -5.14
CA GLN A 62 -10.82 -11.70 -6.56
C GLN A 62 -12.33 -11.90 -6.74
N GLU A 63 -12.98 -12.68 -5.87
CA GLU A 63 -14.43 -12.93 -5.97
C GLU A 63 -15.22 -11.65 -5.71
N LYS A 64 -14.75 -10.82 -4.76
CA LYS A 64 -15.39 -9.54 -4.43
C LYS A 64 -14.88 -8.37 -5.29
N GLY A 65 -13.78 -8.52 -6.01
CA GLY A 65 -13.13 -7.46 -6.77
C GLY A 65 -12.65 -6.28 -5.90
N LEU A 66 -12.29 -6.54 -4.64
CA LEU A 66 -11.92 -5.50 -3.67
C LEU A 66 -10.72 -5.93 -2.81
N THR A 67 -9.89 -4.96 -2.44
CA THR A 67 -8.81 -5.18 -1.48
C THR A 67 -9.33 -5.14 -0.05
N MET A 68 -9.08 -6.21 0.71
CA MET A 68 -9.36 -6.29 2.14
C MET A 68 -8.09 -6.09 2.96
N LEU A 69 -8.25 -5.63 4.21
CA LEU A 69 -7.13 -5.49 5.16
C LEU A 69 -7.23 -6.58 6.21
N ASN A 70 -6.28 -7.51 6.18
CA ASN A 70 -6.19 -8.60 7.15
C ASN A 70 -5.07 -8.34 8.15
N GLU A 71 -5.33 -8.54 9.44
CA GLU A 71 -4.28 -8.44 10.47
C GLU A 71 -3.41 -9.71 10.44
N GLY A 72 -2.09 -9.55 10.52
CA GLY A 72 -1.17 -10.67 10.58
C GLY A 72 0.23 -10.30 11.07
N PRO A 73 1.12 -11.30 11.21
CA PRO A 73 2.50 -11.05 11.61
C PRO A 73 3.27 -10.27 10.54
N ILE A 74 4.15 -9.38 10.96
CA ILE A 74 5.07 -8.66 10.07
C ILE A 74 6.09 -9.61 9.43
N SER A 75 6.74 -9.18 8.36
CA SER A 75 7.88 -9.92 7.81
C SER A 75 9.15 -9.72 8.64
N THR A 76 10.09 -10.67 8.56
CA THR A 76 11.43 -10.52 9.14
C THR A 76 12.12 -9.26 8.64
N LEU A 77 11.94 -8.91 7.36
CA LEU A 77 12.48 -7.67 6.78
C LEU A 77 11.88 -6.41 7.44
N SER A 78 10.55 -6.39 7.62
CA SER A 78 9.86 -5.30 8.31
C SER A 78 10.36 -5.14 9.75
N GLN A 79 10.53 -6.24 10.48
CA GLN A 79 11.10 -6.22 11.83
C GLN A 79 12.51 -5.60 11.86
N ILE A 80 13.37 -5.96 10.89
CA ILE A 80 14.72 -5.37 10.75
C ILE A 80 14.63 -3.87 10.46
N GLN A 81 13.74 -3.44 9.56
CA GLN A 81 13.55 -2.03 9.23
C GLN A 81 13.04 -1.21 10.43
N ARG A 82 12.07 -1.75 11.19
CA ARG A 82 11.55 -1.14 12.42
C ARG A 82 12.64 -0.99 13.48
N ARG A 83 13.43 -2.04 13.71
CA ARG A 83 14.61 -1.98 14.61
C ARG A 83 15.61 -0.91 14.15
N GLY A 84 15.82 -0.77 12.84
CA GLY A 84 16.72 0.22 12.24
C GLY A 84 16.26 1.69 12.35
N ARG A 85 15.12 1.96 13.00
CA ARG A 85 14.64 3.32 13.30
C ARG A 85 15.33 3.95 14.51
N VAL A 86 15.95 3.15 15.37
CA VAL A 86 16.81 3.60 16.46
C VAL A 86 18.27 3.26 16.17
N GLY A 87 19.20 3.83 16.93
CA GLY A 87 20.63 3.49 16.78
C GLY A 87 21.38 4.27 15.71
N ARG A 88 20.74 5.22 15.00
CA ARG A 88 21.39 6.01 13.93
C ARG A 88 22.27 7.14 14.44
N ILE A 89 21.77 7.90 15.41
CA ILE A 89 22.44 9.10 15.96
C ILE A 89 22.98 8.83 17.37
N ARG A 90 22.29 7.96 18.12
CA ARG A 90 22.63 7.59 19.50
C ARG A 90 22.24 6.15 19.76
N ASN A 91 22.76 5.58 20.84
CA ASN A 91 22.34 4.27 21.34
C ASN A 91 20.82 4.20 21.47
N GLY A 92 20.26 3.12 20.95
CA GLY A 92 18.82 2.91 20.84
C GLY A 92 18.38 1.59 21.43
N ILE A 93 17.18 1.56 22.01
CA ILE A 93 16.57 0.35 22.53
C ILE A 93 15.49 -0.13 21.56
N CYS A 94 15.51 -1.42 21.22
CA CYS A 94 14.43 -2.04 20.45
C CYS A 94 13.81 -3.16 21.28
N VAL A 95 12.51 -3.08 21.51
CA VAL A 95 11.72 -4.13 22.17
C VAL A 95 10.75 -4.68 21.14
N SER A 96 10.89 -5.94 20.78
CA SER A 96 10.02 -6.61 19.80
C SER A 96 9.18 -7.68 20.46
N ILE A 97 7.87 -7.61 20.24
CA ILE A 97 6.91 -8.59 20.71
C ILE A 97 6.79 -9.69 19.63
N THR A 98 7.03 -10.94 20.04
CA THR A 98 6.81 -12.11 19.19
C THR A 98 5.66 -12.93 19.75
N ILE A 99 4.64 -13.17 18.93
CA ILE A 99 3.49 -13.98 19.32
C ILE A 99 3.85 -15.45 19.09
N ARG A 100 3.73 -16.29 20.13
CA ARG A 100 4.22 -17.69 20.17
C ARG A 100 3.77 -18.55 18.97
N ASN A 101 2.60 -18.27 18.41
CA ASN A 101 2.01 -19.02 17.29
C ASN A 101 1.91 -18.22 15.98
N HIS A 102 2.48 -17.01 15.94
CA HIS A 102 2.51 -16.15 14.75
C HIS A 102 3.93 -15.61 14.54
N PRO A 103 4.88 -16.46 14.11
CA PRO A 103 6.23 -16.01 13.81
C PRO A 103 6.22 -14.99 12.66
N PRO A 104 7.24 -14.13 12.56
CA PRO A 104 7.39 -13.23 11.43
C PRO A 104 7.33 -13.99 10.10
N ARG A 105 6.64 -13.41 9.12
CA ARG A 105 6.60 -13.95 7.75
C ARG A 105 8.02 -13.90 7.16
N GLY A 106 8.28 -14.80 6.22
CA GLY A 106 9.50 -14.76 5.41
C GLY A 106 9.53 -13.57 4.46
N LEU A 107 10.16 -13.76 3.30
CA LEU A 107 10.10 -12.77 2.23
C LEU A 107 8.64 -12.63 1.77
N LEU A 108 8.12 -11.40 1.76
CA LEU A 108 6.79 -11.13 1.21
C LEU A 108 6.85 -11.21 -0.31
N LEU A 109 5.77 -11.68 -0.92
CA LEU A 109 5.62 -11.61 -2.36
C LEU A 109 5.60 -10.14 -2.82
N PRO A 110 6.12 -9.84 -4.01
CA PRO A 110 6.01 -8.53 -4.65
C PRO A 110 4.54 -8.07 -4.74
N GLN A 111 4.30 -6.77 -4.57
CA GLN A 111 2.95 -6.21 -4.56
C GLN A 111 2.19 -6.49 -5.87
N ILE A 112 2.89 -6.48 -7.01
CA ILE A 112 2.31 -6.77 -8.33
C ILE A 112 1.64 -8.15 -8.41
N LEU A 113 2.02 -9.09 -7.53
CA LEU A 113 1.46 -10.44 -7.46
C LEU A 113 0.33 -10.59 -6.43
N THR A 114 0.17 -9.62 -5.52
CA THR A 114 -0.74 -9.74 -4.37
C THR A 114 -1.83 -8.68 -4.31
N THR A 115 -1.74 -7.64 -5.14
CA THR A 115 -2.70 -6.53 -5.20
C THR A 115 -3.47 -6.50 -6.52
N ASP A 116 -4.61 -5.81 -6.52
CA ASP A 116 -5.30 -5.47 -7.77
C ASP A 116 -4.42 -4.52 -8.61
N ILE A 117 -4.13 -4.91 -9.85
CA ILE A 117 -3.37 -4.10 -10.80
C ILE A 117 -4.24 -3.60 -11.96
N SER A 118 -5.57 -3.78 -11.88
CA SER A 118 -6.51 -3.38 -12.93
C SER A 118 -6.41 -1.89 -13.28
N SER A 119 -6.27 -1.03 -12.26
CA SER A 119 -6.03 0.41 -12.47
C SER A 119 -4.72 0.67 -13.21
N ASN A 120 -3.64 -0.05 -12.87
CA ASN A 120 -2.34 0.08 -13.54
C ASN A 120 -2.43 -0.36 -15.00
N VAL A 121 -3.19 -1.42 -15.31
CA VAL A 121 -3.43 -1.86 -16.69
C VAL A 121 -4.10 -0.75 -17.50
N LEU A 122 -5.13 -0.09 -16.96
CA LEU A 122 -5.80 1.01 -17.64
C LEU A 122 -4.89 2.23 -17.82
N GLU A 123 -4.09 2.57 -16.81
CA GLU A 123 -3.15 3.70 -16.85
C GLU A 123 -2.05 3.48 -17.89
N LEU A 124 -1.44 2.29 -17.92
CA LEU A 124 -0.45 1.92 -18.92
C LEU A 124 -1.06 1.93 -20.33
N ARG A 125 -2.27 1.39 -20.49
CA ARG A 125 -2.96 1.38 -21.79
C ARG A 125 -3.25 2.80 -22.29
N LYS A 126 -3.55 3.74 -21.39
CA LYS A 126 -3.82 5.15 -21.71
C LYS A 126 -2.62 5.83 -22.36
N ILE A 127 -1.41 5.44 -21.96
CA ILE A 127 -0.16 5.94 -22.55
C ILE A 127 0.39 5.04 -23.68
N GLY A 128 -0.39 4.05 -24.13
CA GLY A 128 -0.04 3.17 -25.25
C GLY A 128 0.80 1.95 -24.87
N ILE A 129 0.96 1.63 -23.58
CA ILE A 129 1.72 0.48 -23.10
C ILE A 129 0.76 -0.67 -22.76
N LYS A 130 1.06 -1.87 -23.27
CA LYS A 130 0.34 -3.11 -22.96
C LYS A 130 1.15 -3.89 -21.93
N LEU A 131 0.66 -3.99 -20.69
CA LEU A 131 1.36 -4.70 -19.61
C LEU A 131 1.62 -6.16 -19.97
N GLU A 132 0.68 -6.80 -20.66
CA GLU A 132 0.76 -8.18 -21.14
C GLU A 132 1.80 -8.41 -22.24
N ALA A 133 2.39 -7.35 -22.79
CA ALA A 133 3.45 -7.42 -23.79
C ALA A 133 4.85 -7.12 -23.20
N ILE A 134 4.95 -6.96 -21.88
CA ILE A 134 6.22 -6.70 -21.19
C ILE A 134 6.83 -8.02 -20.72
N ASP A 135 7.85 -8.50 -21.42
CA ASP A 135 8.47 -9.81 -21.16
C ASP A 135 9.54 -9.80 -20.06
N ASN A 136 9.94 -8.63 -19.57
CA ASN A 136 11.10 -8.45 -18.67
C ASN A 136 10.75 -7.74 -17.36
N LEU A 137 9.55 -7.95 -16.83
CA LEU A 137 9.19 -7.48 -15.49
C LEU A 137 10.13 -8.07 -14.44
N PRO A 138 10.63 -7.28 -13.46
CA PRO A 138 11.47 -7.80 -12.36
C PRO A 138 10.77 -8.92 -11.58
N ASP A 139 9.46 -8.76 -11.39
CA ASP A 139 8.57 -9.72 -10.76
C ASP A 139 7.50 -10.14 -11.78
N PRO A 140 7.69 -11.26 -12.50
CA PRO A 140 6.81 -11.65 -13.61
C PRO A 140 5.43 -12.11 -13.10
N ILE A 141 4.39 -11.65 -13.80
CA ILE A 141 3.00 -12.06 -13.56
C ILE A 141 2.70 -13.25 -14.47
N SER A 142 1.96 -14.26 -13.97
CA SER A 142 1.54 -15.38 -14.81
C SER A 142 0.57 -14.90 -15.91
N GLN A 143 0.66 -15.51 -17.09
CA GLN A 143 -0.24 -15.20 -18.21
C GLN A 143 -1.72 -15.41 -17.84
N GLU A 144 -2.02 -16.48 -17.09
CA GLU A 144 -3.35 -16.77 -16.56
C GLU A 144 -3.90 -15.60 -15.73
N LYS A 145 -3.10 -15.05 -14.80
CA LYS A 145 -3.50 -13.92 -13.97
C LYS A 145 -3.73 -12.65 -14.79
N LEU A 146 -2.89 -12.40 -15.80
CA LEU A 146 -3.08 -11.28 -16.72
C LEU A 146 -4.37 -11.45 -17.54
N ASP A 147 -4.62 -12.63 -18.08
CA ASP A 147 -5.82 -12.92 -18.86
C ASP A 147 -7.09 -12.78 -18.01
N GLU A 148 -7.08 -13.22 -16.75
CA GLU A 148 -8.17 -12.98 -15.80
C GLU A 148 -8.49 -11.48 -15.64
N ILE A 149 -7.48 -10.66 -15.36
CA ILE A 149 -7.62 -9.21 -15.18
C ILE A 149 -8.13 -8.56 -16.47
N MET A 150 -7.59 -8.96 -17.61
CA MET A 150 -8.04 -8.46 -18.92
C MET A 150 -9.49 -8.83 -19.19
N ASN A 151 -9.91 -10.04 -18.85
CA ASN A 151 -11.30 -10.49 -18.99
C ASN A 151 -12.24 -9.71 -18.07
N GLU A 152 -11.84 -9.40 -16.83
CA GLU A 152 -12.61 -8.55 -15.91
C GLU A 152 -12.78 -7.12 -16.46
N LEU A 153 -11.71 -6.53 -16.98
CA LEU A 153 -11.75 -5.21 -17.60
C LEU A 153 -12.63 -5.18 -18.87
N ILE A 154 -12.67 -6.26 -19.65
CA ILE A 154 -13.59 -6.39 -20.79
C ILE A 154 -15.04 -6.50 -20.31
N LYS A 155 -15.32 -7.28 -19.24
CA LYS A 155 -16.69 -7.43 -18.68
C LYS A 155 -17.28 -6.09 -18.24
N ILE A 156 -16.47 -5.19 -17.68
CA ILE A 156 -16.90 -3.84 -17.30
C ILE A 156 -16.81 -2.83 -18.46
N SER A 157 -16.60 -3.29 -19.70
CA SER A 157 -16.46 -2.45 -20.90
C SER A 157 -15.31 -1.42 -20.82
N ALA A 158 -14.31 -1.64 -19.98
CA ALA A 158 -13.13 -0.78 -19.91
C ALA A 158 -12.18 -1.05 -21.10
N LEU A 159 -12.10 -2.30 -21.52
CA LEU A 159 -11.34 -2.74 -22.69
C LEU A 159 -12.25 -3.35 -23.75
N ASP A 160 -11.88 -3.13 -25.00
CA ASP A 160 -12.53 -3.74 -26.16
C ASP A 160 -12.14 -5.23 -26.26
N SER A 161 -13.11 -6.10 -26.55
CA SER A 161 -12.90 -7.55 -26.52
C SER A 161 -11.97 -8.06 -27.61
N GLU A 162 -11.93 -7.41 -28.78
CA GLU A 162 -11.10 -7.84 -29.91
C GLU A 162 -9.73 -7.19 -29.88
N SER A 163 -9.69 -5.86 -29.84
CA SER A 163 -8.46 -5.09 -29.92
C SER A 163 -7.70 -5.03 -28.59
N LYS A 164 -8.36 -5.37 -27.48
CA LYS A 164 -7.87 -5.19 -26.10
C LYS A 164 -7.41 -3.75 -25.82
N ASN A 165 -7.95 -2.77 -26.54
CA ASN A 165 -7.63 -1.36 -26.37
C ASN A 165 -8.65 -0.68 -25.45
N LEU A 166 -8.30 0.48 -24.90
CA LEU A 166 -9.24 1.28 -24.09
C LEU A 166 -10.45 1.71 -24.91
N THR A 167 -11.64 1.44 -24.39
CA THR A 167 -12.90 1.96 -24.93
C THR A 167 -13.09 3.43 -24.52
N SER A 168 -14.13 4.09 -25.03
CA SER A 168 -14.53 5.43 -24.56
C SER A 168 -14.88 5.43 -23.07
N VAL A 169 -15.55 4.37 -22.58
CA VAL A 169 -15.89 4.19 -21.16
C VAL A 169 -14.63 3.91 -20.34
N GLY A 170 -13.74 3.04 -20.81
CA GLY A 170 -12.45 2.77 -20.17
C GLY A 170 -11.58 4.01 -20.03
N ARG A 171 -11.60 4.90 -21.02
CA ARG A 171 -10.93 6.22 -20.91
C ARG A 171 -11.52 7.07 -19.79
N LYS A 172 -12.84 7.11 -19.62
CA LYS A 172 -13.48 7.79 -18.48
C LYS A 172 -13.11 7.12 -17.16
N MET A 173 -13.15 5.79 -17.09
CA MET A 173 -12.73 5.03 -15.89
C MET A 173 -11.28 5.33 -15.50
N SER A 174 -10.38 5.44 -16.47
CA SER A 174 -8.96 5.76 -16.23
C SER A 174 -8.70 7.17 -15.65
N GLN A 175 -9.73 8.01 -15.55
CA GLN A 175 -9.63 9.31 -14.88
C GLN A 175 -9.82 9.19 -13.35
N PHE A 176 -10.39 8.08 -12.88
CA PHE A 176 -10.54 7.81 -11.45
C PHE A 176 -9.23 7.24 -10.88
N THR A 177 -8.41 8.09 -10.28
CA THR A 177 -7.09 7.71 -9.75
C THR A 177 -7.13 7.06 -8.37
N SER A 178 -8.24 7.19 -7.65
CA SER A 178 -8.33 6.84 -6.23
C SER A 178 -9.27 5.69 -5.92
N ILE A 179 -9.92 5.11 -6.93
CA ILE A 179 -10.87 3.99 -6.79
C ILE A 179 -10.58 2.93 -7.85
N SER A 180 -11.04 1.69 -7.61
CA SER A 180 -10.86 0.60 -8.58
C SER A 180 -11.70 0.81 -9.85
N PRO A 181 -11.32 0.20 -10.99
CA PRO A 181 -12.09 0.29 -12.23
C PRO A 181 -13.51 -0.24 -12.08
N PHE A 182 -13.71 -1.25 -11.23
CA PHE A 182 -15.03 -1.78 -10.91
C PHE A 182 -15.95 -0.74 -10.27
N LEU A 183 -15.45 0.00 -9.28
CA LEU A 183 -16.21 1.09 -8.64
C LEU A 183 -16.43 2.26 -9.61
N ALA A 184 -15.41 2.61 -10.40
CA ALA A 184 -15.53 3.64 -11.44
C ALA A 184 -16.62 3.28 -12.47
N SER A 185 -16.67 2.02 -12.91
CA SER A 185 -17.72 1.51 -13.79
C SER A 185 -19.10 1.66 -13.18
N SER A 186 -19.26 1.28 -11.91
CA SER A 186 -20.54 1.38 -11.20
C SER A 186 -21.02 2.83 -11.09
N ILE A 187 -20.12 3.75 -10.78
CA ILE A 187 -20.43 5.20 -10.72
C ILE A 187 -20.84 5.73 -12.09
N LEU A 188 -20.09 5.41 -13.15
CA LEU A 188 -20.39 5.87 -14.50
C LEU A 188 -21.75 5.34 -14.98
N GLN A 189 -22.06 4.07 -14.72
CA GLN A 189 -23.33 3.46 -15.09
C GLN A 189 -24.53 4.12 -14.39
N VAL A 190 -24.36 4.53 -13.13
CA VAL A 190 -25.41 5.27 -12.40
C VAL A 190 -25.53 6.70 -12.93
N SER A 191 -24.41 7.36 -13.24
CA SER A 191 -24.40 8.74 -13.77
C SER A 191 -25.06 8.88 -15.15
N GLU A 192 -25.19 7.81 -15.92
CA GLU A 192 -25.89 7.83 -17.22
C GLU A 192 -27.40 7.63 -17.06
N LYS A 193 -27.87 7.19 -15.88
CA LYS A 193 -29.29 6.98 -15.57
C LYS A 193 -29.97 8.20 -14.94
N TYR A 194 -29.21 9.21 -14.54
CA TYR A 194 -29.68 10.44 -13.88
C TYR A 194 -29.09 11.67 -14.57
#